data_AF-N6Y3K2-F1
#
_entry.id   AF-N6Y3K2-F1
#
_cell.length_a   1.000
_cell.length_b   1.000
_cell.length_c   1.000
_cell.angle_alpha   90.00
_cell.angle_beta   90.00
_cell.angle_gamma   90.00
#
_symmetry.space_group_name_H-M   'P 1'
#
loop_
_entity.id
_entity.type
_entity.pdbx_description
1 polymer ?
#
loop_
_entity_poly.entity_id
_entity_poly.type
_entity_poly.pdbx_seq_one_letter_code
_entity_poly.pdbx_strand_id
1 'polypeptide(L)'
;MKKYALLAATAALTAVSTGASAAYVSNVQSLAGDFAISGFADGTPLTYNVALTGLSGSLSLAAAPSGSYTVSVGPGLAGGTGYAEATFFAGPGGTVSRTISSNVQVFSGDLNVSGLTPGVYPFVFGMGLISSPISFGFNGSYDGATTMGVLGLLNGLLGTSFSDPTGAGTVAITGTITDTSVTMSITETASGWDGAGVLLAAADYAAFLQGRPDSQAERIAYMQSPTYNLTDGSFAMRNIAVTAVPEPASLALLGLGLAGLGVMRRRKQAA
;
A
#
# COMPACT_ATOMS: atom_id res chain seq x y z
N MET A 1 9.11 -0.02 55.44
CA MET A 1 8.20 -0.29 54.29
C MET A 1 8.40 0.64 53.08
N LYS A 2 8.93 1.87 53.22
CA LYS A 2 9.02 2.87 52.13
C LYS A 2 10.05 2.62 51.02
N LYS A 3 10.97 1.64 51.17
CA LYS A 3 12.09 1.42 50.23
C LYS A 3 11.83 0.32 49.19
N TYR A 4 10.97 -0.66 49.48
CA TYR A 4 10.66 -1.77 48.55
C TYR A 4 9.62 -1.42 47.49
N ALA A 5 8.73 -0.45 47.77
CA ALA A 5 7.75 0.05 46.79
C ALA A 5 8.41 0.86 45.66
N LEU A 6 9.59 1.43 45.89
CA LEU A 6 10.32 2.19 44.87
C LEU A 6 10.98 1.24 43.85
N LEU A 7 11.58 0.13 44.29
CA LEU A 7 12.21 -0.84 43.38
C LEU A 7 11.19 -1.61 42.52
N ALA A 8 9.97 -1.86 43.01
CA ALA A 8 8.90 -2.44 42.20
C ALA A 8 8.37 -1.48 41.13
N ALA A 9 8.35 -0.17 41.42
CA ALA A 9 8.00 0.85 40.44
C ALA A 9 9.08 1.00 39.36
N THR A 10 10.36 0.82 39.69
CA THR A 10 11.46 0.83 38.70
C THR A 10 11.47 -0.42 37.83
N ALA A 11 11.15 -1.60 38.37
CA ALA A 11 11.04 -2.85 37.61
C ALA A 11 9.83 -2.87 36.65
N ALA A 12 8.73 -2.21 37.02
CA ALA A 12 7.60 -1.96 36.13
C ALA A 12 7.95 -0.92 35.03
N LEU A 13 8.79 0.06 35.34
CA LEU A 13 9.28 1.05 34.37
C LEU A 13 10.20 0.44 33.30
N THR A 14 10.97 -0.59 33.66
CA THR A 14 11.81 -1.36 32.71
C THR A 14 11.04 -2.38 31.87
N ALA A 15 9.76 -2.65 32.20
CA ALA A 15 8.88 -3.49 31.37
C ALA A 15 8.04 -2.67 30.37
N VAL A 16 7.90 -1.36 30.58
CA VAL A 16 7.28 -0.43 29.61
C VAL A 16 8.29 0.02 28.54
N SER A 17 9.55 -0.41 28.63
CA SER A 17 10.56 -0.19 27.58
C SER A 17 10.60 -1.25 26.48
N THR A 18 9.64 -2.19 26.42
CA THR A 18 9.43 -3.01 25.21
C THR A 18 8.41 -2.31 24.31
N GLY A 19 8.72 -1.92 23.09
CA GLY A 19 9.97 -2.10 22.38
C GLY A 19 9.98 -1.21 21.16
N ALA A 20 11.13 -1.11 20.52
CA ALA A 20 11.18 -0.74 19.12
C ALA A 20 10.12 -1.59 18.39
N SER A 21 9.05 -0.94 17.92
CA SER A 21 8.07 -1.59 17.06
C SER A 21 8.85 -2.07 15.84
N ALA A 22 9.06 -3.38 15.73
CA ALA A 22 9.82 -3.94 14.62
C ALA A 22 9.04 -3.64 13.34
N ALA A 23 9.67 -2.86 12.46
CA ALA A 23 9.05 -2.50 11.20
C ALA A 23 8.89 -3.75 10.32
N TYR A 24 7.77 -3.85 9.63
CA TYR A 24 7.55 -4.82 8.56
C TYR A 24 8.03 -4.18 7.26
N VAL A 25 9.05 -4.76 6.64
CA VAL A 25 9.71 -4.16 5.48
C VAL A 25 9.62 -5.07 4.27
N SER A 26 8.85 -4.65 3.28
CA SER A 26 8.88 -5.22 1.94
C SER A 26 10.00 -4.55 1.15
N ASN A 27 10.85 -5.35 0.50
CA ASN A 27 11.98 -4.85 -0.27
C ASN A 27 11.86 -5.26 -1.73
N VAL A 28 12.09 -4.32 -2.64
CA VAL A 28 12.26 -4.58 -4.06
C VAL A 28 13.73 -4.34 -4.38
N GLN A 29 14.50 -5.42 -4.54
CA GLN A 29 15.90 -5.33 -4.95
C GLN A 29 15.97 -4.88 -6.40
N SER A 30 15.24 -5.58 -7.28
CA SER A 30 15.05 -5.25 -8.68
C SER A 30 13.82 -6.00 -9.17
N LEU A 31 12.82 -5.33 -9.72
CA LEU A 31 11.66 -5.96 -10.34
C LEU A 31 11.32 -5.21 -11.61
N ALA A 32 11.17 -5.91 -12.71
CA ALA A 32 10.73 -5.33 -13.97
C ALA A 32 9.83 -6.31 -14.71
N GLY A 33 8.97 -5.75 -15.56
CA GLY A 33 8.08 -6.51 -16.44
C GLY A 33 7.05 -5.59 -17.07
N ASP A 34 6.03 -6.22 -17.62
CA ASP A 34 4.85 -5.55 -18.16
C ASP A 34 3.70 -5.64 -17.18
N PHE A 35 2.80 -4.65 -17.20
CA PHE A 35 1.57 -4.65 -16.46
C PHE A 35 0.38 -4.42 -17.40
N ALA A 36 -0.76 -4.99 -17.04
CA ALA A 36 -2.05 -4.74 -17.65
C ALA A 36 -3.11 -4.75 -16.56
N ILE A 37 -3.95 -3.71 -16.52
CA ILE A 37 -5.07 -3.59 -15.60
C ILE A 37 -6.35 -3.45 -16.43
N SER A 38 -7.35 -4.27 -16.14
CA SER A 38 -8.58 -4.37 -16.95
C SER A 38 -9.80 -4.65 -16.09
N GLY A 39 -10.99 -4.64 -16.69
CA GLY A 39 -12.24 -4.93 -16.01
C GLY A 39 -12.89 -3.72 -15.33
N PHE A 40 -12.45 -2.51 -15.66
CA PHE A 40 -12.96 -1.28 -15.02
C PHE A 40 -14.41 -0.95 -15.37
N ALA A 41 -14.82 -1.29 -16.59
CA ALA A 41 -16.10 -0.88 -17.18
C ALA A 41 -16.97 -2.09 -17.56
N ASP A 42 -16.89 -3.17 -16.78
CA ASP A 42 -17.74 -4.34 -16.93
C ASP A 42 -18.99 -4.24 -16.02
N GLY A 43 -19.84 -5.28 -16.03
CA GLY A 43 -21.04 -5.34 -15.19
C GLY A 43 -20.78 -5.40 -13.67
N THR A 44 -19.50 -5.38 -13.26
CA THR A 44 -19.01 -5.50 -11.88
C THR A 44 -18.04 -4.35 -11.56
N PRO A 45 -18.53 -3.10 -11.42
CA PRO A 45 -17.69 -1.89 -11.31
C PRO A 45 -16.78 -1.80 -10.07
N LEU A 46 -16.81 -2.81 -9.20
CA LEU A 46 -15.99 -2.93 -8.00
C LEU A 46 -14.91 -4.02 -8.13
N THR A 47 -14.82 -4.68 -9.28
CA THR A 47 -13.87 -5.74 -9.55
C THR A 47 -12.98 -5.34 -10.71
N TYR A 48 -11.68 -5.52 -10.57
CA TYR A 48 -10.71 -5.30 -11.64
C TYR A 48 -9.59 -6.34 -11.57
N ASN A 49 -8.93 -6.55 -12.70
CA ASN A 49 -7.90 -7.54 -12.86
C ASN A 49 -6.56 -6.86 -13.11
N VAL A 50 -5.52 -7.35 -12.43
CA VAL A 50 -4.13 -6.93 -12.63
C VAL A 50 -3.34 -8.12 -13.11
N ALA A 51 -2.64 -7.97 -14.23
CA ALA A 51 -1.69 -8.94 -14.76
C ALA A 51 -0.32 -8.30 -14.83
N LEU A 52 0.67 -8.93 -14.20
CA LEU A 52 2.08 -8.63 -14.36
C LEU A 52 2.70 -9.77 -15.15
N THR A 53 3.40 -9.48 -16.24
CA THR A 53 3.97 -10.48 -17.15
C THR A 53 5.41 -10.15 -17.50
N GLY A 54 6.16 -11.14 -18.00
CA GLY A 54 7.58 -10.93 -18.30
C GLY A 54 8.40 -10.56 -17.07
N LEU A 55 7.94 -10.96 -15.87
CA LEU A 55 8.56 -10.58 -14.62
C LEU A 55 9.98 -11.11 -14.54
N SER A 56 10.89 -10.24 -14.12
CA SER A 56 12.27 -10.58 -13.83
C SER A 56 12.77 -9.84 -12.59
N GLY A 57 13.70 -10.48 -11.87
CA GLY A 57 14.34 -9.90 -10.69
C GLY A 57 13.83 -10.49 -9.38
N SER A 58 14.00 -9.78 -8.27
CA SER A 58 13.68 -10.24 -6.93
C SER A 58 13.10 -9.15 -6.04
N LEU A 59 12.22 -9.60 -5.15
CA LEU A 59 11.60 -8.81 -4.10
C LEU A 59 11.32 -9.72 -2.88
N SER A 60 11.11 -9.10 -1.72
CA SER A 60 10.50 -9.75 -0.56
C SER A 60 9.31 -8.93 -0.07
N LEU A 61 8.19 -9.60 0.20
CA LEU A 61 7.00 -8.97 0.76
C LEU A 61 6.87 -9.33 2.23
N ALA A 62 6.77 -8.32 3.09
CA ALA A 62 6.44 -8.50 4.50
C ALA A 62 4.93 -8.41 4.71
N ALA A 63 4.31 -9.50 5.12
CA ALA A 63 2.94 -9.51 5.62
C ALA A 63 2.97 -9.18 7.12
N ALA A 64 2.39 -8.03 7.47
CA ALA A 64 2.19 -7.63 8.86
C ALA A 64 0.86 -8.20 9.39
N PRO A 65 0.71 -8.43 10.71
CA PRO A 65 -0.60 -8.67 11.32
C PRO A 65 -1.50 -7.44 11.19
N SER A 66 -2.79 -7.59 11.50
CA SER A 66 -3.71 -6.46 11.57
C SER A 66 -3.34 -5.47 12.69
N GLY A 67 -3.50 -4.17 12.43
CA GLY A 67 -3.24 -3.11 13.40
C GLY A 67 -3.18 -1.72 12.77
N SER A 68 -2.84 -0.71 13.56
CA SER A 68 -2.61 0.65 13.06
C SER A 68 -1.15 0.80 12.64
N TYR A 69 -0.92 1.35 11.45
CA TYR A 69 0.41 1.46 10.85
C TYR A 69 0.64 2.84 10.28
N THR A 70 1.87 3.33 10.44
CA THR A 70 2.45 4.32 9.55
C THR A 70 3.21 3.58 8.45
N VAL A 71 2.82 3.80 7.20
CA VAL A 71 3.47 3.23 6.03
C VAL A 71 4.27 4.30 5.30
N SER A 72 5.52 3.96 4.97
CA SER A 72 6.44 4.83 4.23
C SER A 72 7.11 4.08 3.10
N VAL A 73 7.46 4.80 2.04
CA VAL A 73 8.26 4.30 0.92
C VAL A 73 9.62 4.99 0.95
N GLY A 74 10.70 4.24 0.83
CA GLY A 74 12.07 4.73 0.92
C GLY A 74 13.06 3.93 0.09
N PRO A 75 14.37 4.26 0.15
CA PRO A 75 15.40 3.43 -0.43
C PRO A 75 15.46 2.05 0.26
N GLY A 76 15.79 1.03 -0.52
CA GLY A 76 15.91 -0.36 -0.09
C GLY A 76 17.17 -0.66 0.73
N LEU A 77 17.38 -1.94 1.01
CA LEU A 77 18.50 -2.43 1.83
C LEU A 77 19.89 -2.05 1.32
N ALA A 78 20.05 -1.73 0.02
CA ALA A 78 21.33 -1.30 -0.51
C ALA A 78 21.69 0.16 -0.11
N GLY A 79 20.76 0.86 0.55
CA GLY A 79 20.91 2.26 0.92
C GLY A 79 20.94 3.19 -0.30
N GLY A 80 21.14 4.49 -0.06
CA GLY A 80 21.21 5.48 -1.13
C GLY A 80 19.84 5.85 -1.71
N THR A 81 19.66 5.64 -3.02
CA THR A 81 18.45 6.01 -3.77
C THR A 81 17.74 4.77 -4.32
N GLY A 82 16.42 4.70 -4.12
CA GLY A 82 15.54 3.83 -4.88
C GLY A 82 15.09 4.48 -6.19
N TYR A 83 14.65 3.66 -7.13
CA TYR A 83 14.18 4.09 -8.45
C TYR A 83 12.93 3.31 -8.85
N ALA A 84 11.92 4.01 -9.34
CA ALA A 84 10.75 3.42 -9.98
C ALA A 84 10.44 4.16 -11.27
N GLU A 85 10.05 3.41 -12.30
CA GLU A 85 9.51 3.94 -13.53
C GLU A 85 8.35 3.08 -14.04
N ALA A 86 7.41 3.75 -14.71
CA ALA A 86 6.37 3.12 -15.51
C ALA A 86 6.32 3.80 -16.87
N THR A 87 6.23 3.02 -17.94
CA THR A 87 6.10 3.47 -19.33
C THR A 87 4.79 2.96 -19.89
N PHE A 88 3.87 3.88 -20.19
CA PHE A 88 2.53 3.59 -20.71
C PHE A 88 2.50 3.57 -22.23
N PHE A 89 3.36 4.34 -22.88
CA PHE A 89 3.52 4.35 -24.34
C PHE A 89 4.93 4.81 -24.74
N ALA A 90 5.33 4.48 -25.97
CA ALA A 90 6.62 4.90 -26.49
C ALA A 90 6.61 6.39 -26.89
N GLY A 91 7.60 7.15 -26.41
CA GLY A 91 7.84 8.53 -26.80
C GLY A 91 7.76 9.54 -25.64
N PRO A 92 7.94 10.84 -25.94
CA PRO A 92 7.92 11.90 -24.93
C PRO A 92 6.61 11.90 -24.13
N GLY A 93 6.71 11.95 -22.80
CA GLY A 93 5.55 11.95 -21.90
C GLY A 93 4.94 10.58 -21.60
N GLY A 94 5.42 9.51 -22.25
CA GLY A 94 4.93 8.15 -22.01
C GLY A 94 5.53 7.46 -20.79
N THR A 95 6.62 8.00 -20.24
CA THR A 95 7.31 7.44 -19.06
C THR A 95 7.20 8.38 -17.86
N VAL A 96 6.78 7.83 -16.72
CA VAL A 96 6.83 8.48 -15.41
C VAL A 96 7.90 7.79 -14.60
N SER A 97 8.94 8.52 -14.20
CA SER A 97 10.01 8.01 -13.34
C SER A 97 10.16 8.82 -12.05
N ARG A 98 10.58 8.16 -10.98
CA ARG A 98 10.79 8.74 -9.64
C ARG A 98 12.04 8.14 -9.00
N THR A 99 12.85 9.03 -8.41
CA THR A 99 13.96 8.66 -7.54
C THR A 99 13.57 8.92 -6.09
N ILE A 100 13.80 7.94 -5.21
CA ILE A 100 13.42 7.98 -3.80
C ILE A 100 14.71 7.96 -2.96
N SER A 101 15.10 9.12 -2.41
CA SER A 101 16.35 9.28 -1.66
C SER A 101 16.15 9.22 -0.14
N SER A 102 14.91 9.23 0.34
CA SER A 102 14.57 9.18 1.75
C SER A 102 13.21 8.52 1.95
N ASN A 103 12.91 8.14 3.20
CA ASN A 103 11.60 7.61 3.55
C ASN A 103 10.55 8.72 3.49
N VAL A 104 9.51 8.49 2.70
CA VAL A 104 8.34 9.36 2.57
C VAL A 104 7.13 8.61 3.09
N GLN A 105 6.43 9.18 4.07
CA GLN A 105 5.16 8.64 4.54
C GLN A 105 4.12 8.69 3.42
N VAL A 106 3.40 7.60 3.22
CA VAL A 106 2.36 7.47 2.19
C VAL A 106 0.99 7.15 2.76
N PHE A 107 0.93 6.60 3.97
CA PHE A 107 -0.31 6.24 4.63
C PHE A 107 -0.13 6.18 6.15
N SER A 108 -1.19 6.50 6.89
CA SER A 108 -1.34 6.20 8.32
C SER A 108 -2.76 5.77 8.60
N GLY A 109 -2.94 4.72 9.40
CA GLY A 109 -4.26 4.24 9.79
C GLY A 109 -4.30 2.74 10.01
N ASP A 110 -5.51 2.22 10.15
CA ASP A 110 -5.77 0.81 10.39
C ASP A 110 -5.63 0.02 9.09
N LEU A 111 -4.86 -1.06 9.17
CA LEU A 111 -4.75 -2.09 8.14
C LEU A 111 -5.12 -3.41 8.78
N ASN A 112 -6.18 -4.04 8.29
CA ASN A 112 -6.57 -5.38 8.70
C ASN A 112 -6.32 -6.36 7.56
N VAL A 113 -5.86 -7.55 7.89
CA VAL A 113 -5.62 -8.62 6.92
C VAL A 113 -6.19 -9.94 7.42
N SER A 114 -6.72 -10.74 6.50
CA SER A 114 -7.21 -12.09 6.75
C SER A 114 -6.85 -12.98 5.56
N GLY A 115 -6.44 -14.22 5.82
CA GLY A 115 -6.01 -15.17 4.78
C GLY A 115 -4.53 -15.09 4.40
N LEU A 116 -3.75 -14.17 4.98
CA LEU A 116 -2.28 -14.20 4.94
C LEU A 116 -1.69 -14.50 6.31
N THR A 117 -0.70 -15.37 6.33
CA THR A 117 0.12 -15.59 7.53
C THR A 117 1.14 -14.46 7.66
N PRO A 118 1.29 -13.82 8.82
CA PRO A 118 2.35 -12.83 9.01
C PRO A 118 3.74 -13.45 8.77
N GLY A 119 4.62 -12.73 8.06
CA GLY A 119 5.94 -13.25 7.68
C GLY A 119 6.55 -12.53 6.49
N VAL A 120 7.72 -12.99 6.04
CA VAL A 120 8.40 -12.47 4.86
C VAL A 120 8.37 -13.51 3.75
N TYR A 121 7.86 -13.12 2.59
CA TYR A 121 7.71 -13.95 1.40
C TYR A 121 8.71 -13.50 0.33
N PRO A 122 9.80 -14.25 0.10
CA PRO A 122 10.75 -13.93 -0.96
C PRO A 122 10.25 -14.44 -2.31
N PHE A 123 10.45 -13.63 -3.35
CA PHE A 123 10.16 -13.98 -4.73
C PHE A 123 11.35 -13.65 -5.63
N VAL A 124 11.60 -14.56 -6.56
CA VAL A 124 12.60 -14.40 -7.61
C VAL A 124 11.95 -14.85 -8.91
N PHE A 125 11.86 -13.94 -9.87
CA PHE A 125 11.18 -14.13 -11.16
C PHE A 125 12.19 -14.24 -12.31
N GLY A 126 11.82 -15.00 -13.34
CA GLY A 126 12.58 -15.16 -14.58
C GLY A 126 13.80 -16.09 -14.45
N MET A 127 13.86 -16.89 -13.40
CA MET A 127 14.99 -17.82 -13.14
C MET A 127 14.60 -19.30 -13.26
N GLY A 128 13.35 -19.62 -13.58
CA GLY A 128 12.83 -20.98 -13.61
C GLY A 128 12.71 -21.64 -12.23
N LEU A 129 12.62 -20.84 -11.15
CA LEU A 129 12.57 -21.35 -9.77
C LEU A 129 11.15 -21.70 -9.33
N ILE A 130 10.13 -21.10 -9.95
CA ILE A 130 8.73 -21.45 -9.71
C ILE A 130 8.31 -22.49 -10.74
N SER A 131 8.41 -23.77 -10.37
CA SER A 131 8.16 -24.91 -11.25
C SER A 131 6.67 -25.24 -11.46
N SER A 132 5.77 -24.65 -10.67
CA SER A 132 4.32 -24.80 -10.81
C SER A 132 3.59 -23.57 -10.31
N PRO A 133 2.43 -23.21 -10.90
CA PRO A 133 1.66 -22.04 -10.47
C PRO A 133 1.28 -22.11 -8.98
N ILE A 134 1.44 -21.00 -8.27
CA ILE A 134 1.08 -20.85 -6.86
C ILE A 134 -0.18 -19.98 -6.78
N SER A 135 -1.29 -20.55 -6.35
CA SER A 135 -2.50 -19.79 -6.08
C SER A 135 -2.44 -19.13 -4.71
N PHE A 136 -2.98 -17.92 -4.60
CA PHE A 136 -3.10 -17.20 -3.35
C PHE A 136 -4.43 -16.45 -3.27
N GLY A 137 -4.84 -16.12 -2.05
CA GLY A 137 -5.97 -15.24 -1.84
C GLY A 137 -6.01 -14.72 -0.41
N PHE A 138 -6.44 -13.48 -0.26
CA PHE A 138 -6.56 -12.82 1.03
C PHE A 138 -7.52 -11.65 0.97
N ASN A 139 -7.98 -11.23 2.14
CA ASN A 139 -8.82 -10.06 2.31
C ASN A 139 -8.08 -9.05 3.17
N GLY A 140 -8.32 -7.77 2.90
CA GLY A 140 -7.86 -6.69 3.75
C GLY A 140 -8.90 -5.60 3.90
N SER A 141 -8.76 -4.81 4.96
CA SER A 141 -9.46 -3.54 5.09
C SER A 141 -8.48 -2.45 5.45
N TYR A 142 -8.79 -1.23 5.02
CA TYR A 142 -8.05 -0.04 5.39
C TYR A 142 -9.02 1.00 5.92
N ASP A 143 -8.58 1.77 6.91
CA ASP A 143 -9.27 2.96 7.39
C ASP A 143 -8.19 3.93 7.87
N GLY A 144 -8.01 5.03 7.15
CA GLY A 144 -6.91 5.92 7.45
C GLY A 144 -6.80 7.08 6.50
N ALA A 145 -5.60 7.66 6.45
CA ALA A 145 -5.30 8.78 5.58
C ALA A 145 -4.03 8.51 4.78
N THR A 146 -4.06 8.91 3.51
CA THR A 146 -2.83 9.11 2.74
C THR A 146 -2.18 10.45 3.13
N THR A 147 -1.10 10.87 2.45
CA THR A 147 -0.50 12.19 2.66
C THR A 147 -0.92 13.18 1.58
N MET A 148 -0.93 14.48 1.90
CA MET A 148 -1.22 15.53 0.92
C MET A 148 -0.27 15.51 -0.28
N GLY A 149 0.98 15.04 -0.08
CA GLY A 149 1.93 14.85 -1.17
C GLY A 149 1.51 13.74 -2.13
N VAL A 150 1.02 12.61 -1.60
CA VAL A 150 0.46 11.53 -2.41
C VAL A 150 -0.82 11.99 -3.11
N LEU A 151 -1.72 12.70 -2.43
CA LEU A 151 -2.90 13.29 -3.09
C LEU A 151 -2.53 14.24 -4.22
N GLY A 152 -1.55 15.12 -4.01
CA GLY A 152 -1.08 16.04 -5.05
C GLY A 152 -0.51 15.30 -6.26
N LEU A 153 0.22 14.20 -6.02
CA LEU A 153 0.69 13.32 -7.10
C LEU A 153 -0.47 12.67 -7.86
N LEU A 154 -1.44 12.08 -7.15
CA LEU A 154 -2.61 11.44 -7.76
C LEU A 154 -3.45 12.45 -8.57
N ASN A 155 -3.71 13.63 -8.02
CA ASN A 155 -4.39 14.71 -8.73
C ASN A 155 -3.64 15.14 -10.00
N GLY A 156 -2.31 15.23 -9.93
CA GLY A 156 -1.49 15.55 -11.10
C GLY A 156 -1.47 14.46 -12.17
N LEU A 157 -1.53 13.19 -11.77
CA LEU A 157 -1.51 12.05 -12.70
C LEU A 157 -2.88 11.77 -13.32
N LEU A 158 -3.93 11.81 -12.51
CA LEU A 158 -5.29 11.40 -12.90
C LEU A 158 -6.18 12.57 -13.29
N GLY A 159 -5.73 13.81 -13.12
CA GLY A 159 -6.55 15.01 -13.35
C GLY A 159 -7.68 15.18 -12.31
N THR A 160 -7.59 14.50 -11.17
CA THR A 160 -8.57 14.56 -10.09
C THR A 160 -8.35 15.79 -9.19
N SER A 161 -9.28 16.02 -8.26
CA SER A 161 -9.27 17.15 -7.34
C SER A 161 -9.48 16.74 -5.87
N PHE A 162 -8.88 15.61 -5.46
CA PHE A 162 -8.95 15.16 -4.07
C PHE A 162 -8.39 16.22 -3.12
N SER A 163 -9.19 16.58 -2.12
CA SER A 163 -8.81 17.47 -1.03
C SER A 163 -8.80 16.79 0.34
N ASP A 164 -9.51 15.68 0.48
CA ASP A 164 -9.57 14.87 1.69
C ASP A 164 -8.62 13.67 1.56
N PRO A 165 -7.59 13.55 2.42
CA PRO A 165 -6.68 12.41 2.39
C PRO A 165 -7.25 11.17 3.05
N THR A 166 -8.40 11.28 3.73
CA THR A 166 -9.01 10.16 4.43
C THR A 166 -9.77 9.23 3.48
N GLY A 167 -9.75 7.95 3.80
CA GLY A 167 -10.45 6.94 3.05
C GLY A 167 -10.46 5.63 3.79
N ALA A 168 -11.55 4.89 3.63
CA ALA A 168 -11.71 3.55 4.17
C ALA A 168 -12.25 2.60 3.11
N GLY A 169 -12.07 1.31 3.31
CA GLY A 169 -12.54 0.32 2.35
C GLY A 169 -12.04 -1.08 2.63
N THR A 170 -12.38 -1.99 1.71
CA THR A 170 -11.95 -3.39 1.75
C THR A 170 -11.37 -3.79 0.42
N VAL A 171 -10.46 -4.75 0.43
CA VAL A 171 -9.97 -5.42 -0.77
C VAL A 171 -10.06 -6.92 -0.55
N ALA A 172 -10.58 -7.64 -1.54
CA ALA A 172 -10.53 -9.09 -1.62
C ALA A 172 -9.70 -9.44 -2.86
N ILE A 173 -8.59 -10.15 -2.65
CA ILE A 173 -7.61 -10.44 -3.70
C ILE A 173 -7.52 -11.94 -3.84
N THR A 174 -7.60 -12.41 -5.08
CA THR A 174 -7.26 -13.79 -5.45
C THR A 174 -6.34 -13.75 -6.64
N GLY A 175 -5.41 -14.70 -6.74
CA GLY A 175 -4.42 -14.63 -7.80
C GLY A 175 -3.58 -15.88 -7.97
N THR A 176 -2.73 -15.84 -8.98
CA THR A 176 -1.79 -16.90 -9.31
C THR A 176 -0.42 -16.31 -9.64
N ILE A 177 0.62 -16.93 -9.10
CA ILE A 177 2.03 -16.59 -9.33
C ILE A 177 2.65 -17.69 -10.17
N THR A 178 3.38 -17.33 -11.22
CA THR A 178 4.27 -18.21 -11.98
C THR A 178 5.69 -17.63 -11.98
N ASP A 179 6.64 -18.32 -12.62
CA ASP A 179 8.04 -17.84 -12.68
C ASP A 179 8.18 -16.46 -13.33
N THR A 180 7.26 -16.07 -14.20
CA THR A 180 7.34 -14.81 -14.97
C THR A 180 6.06 -14.00 -14.93
N SER A 181 5.08 -14.37 -14.09
CA SER A 181 3.82 -13.63 -14.02
C SER A 181 3.17 -13.64 -12.65
N VAL A 182 2.42 -12.59 -12.37
CA VAL A 182 1.48 -12.51 -11.25
C VAL A 182 0.16 -12.02 -11.80
N THR A 183 -0.90 -12.79 -11.63
CA THR A 183 -2.26 -12.40 -12.01
C THR A 183 -3.10 -12.26 -10.75
N MET A 184 -3.94 -11.23 -10.71
CA MET A 184 -4.81 -10.91 -9.58
C MET A 184 -6.19 -10.49 -10.07
N SER A 185 -7.23 -10.98 -9.41
CA SER A 185 -8.56 -10.39 -9.43
C SER A 185 -8.78 -9.73 -8.08
N ILE A 186 -9.16 -8.46 -8.12
CA ILE A 186 -9.32 -7.60 -6.95
C ILE A 186 -10.76 -7.13 -6.92
N THR A 187 -11.45 -7.37 -5.82
CA THR A 187 -12.74 -6.75 -5.53
C THR A 187 -12.53 -5.74 -4.42
N GLU A 188 -12.90 -4.49 -4.66
CA GLU A 188 -12.73 -3.41 -3.70
C GLU A 188 -14.04 -2.79 -3.25
N THR A 189 -14.02 -2.21 -2.06
CA THR A 189 -15.01 -1.21 -1.64
C THR A 189 -14.24 0.02 -1.18
N ALA A 190 -14.86 1.19 -1.33
CA ALA A 190 -14.29 2.46 -0.91
C ALA A 190 -15.36 3.35 -0.27
N SER A 191 -14.95 4.12 0.72
CA SER A 191 -15.72 5.12 1.43
C SER A 191 -14.83 6.32 1.70
N GLY A 192 -15.35 7.54 1.47
CA GLY A 192 -14.57 8.78 1.49
C GLY A 192 -13.84 9.08 0.17
N TRP A 193 -13.78 8.11 -0.75
CA TRP A 193 -13.24 8.25 -2.10
C TRP A 193 -13.84 7.18 -3.02
N ASP A 194 -13.58 7.27 -4.32
CA ASP A 194 -14.29 6.45 -5.34
C ASP A 194 -13.75 5.02 -5.50
N GLY A 195 -12.55 4.70 -4.96
CA GLY A 195 -11.88 3.41 -5.15
C GLY A 195 -10.91 3.39 -6.34
N ALA A 196 -9.87 2.56 -6.27
CA ALA A 196 -8.80 2.55 -7.26
C ALA A 196 -9.28 2.14 -8.66
N GLY A 197 -10.14 1.12 -8.73
CA GLY A 197 -10.73 0.63 -9.98
C GLY A 197 -11.55 1.71 -10.68
N VAL A 198 -12.37 2.45 -9.92
CA VAL A 198 -13.16 3.57 -10.48
C VAL A 198 -12.27 4.71 -10.96
N LEU A 199 -11.21 5.04 -10.23
CA LEU A 199 -10.28 6.10 -10.64
C LEU A 199 -9.47 5.73 -11.89
N LEU A 200 -9.03 4.48 -11.99
CA LEU A 200 -8.36 3.99 -13.19
C LEU A 200 -9.33 3.99 -14.39
N ALA A 201 -10.59 3.56 -14.18
CA ALA A 201 -11.65 3.65 -15.18
C ALA A 201 -11.84 5.09 -15.68
N ALA A 202 -11.91 6.04 -14.75
CA ALA A 202 -12.15 7.45 -15.06
C ALA A 202 -10.98 8.06 -15.84
N ALA A 203 -9.74 7.75 -15.45
CA ALA A 203 -8.55 8.23 -16.14
C ALA A 203 -8.44 7.66 -17.57
N ASP A 204 -8.71 6.37 -17.73
CA ASP A 204 -8.71 5.69 -19.02
C ASP A 204 -9.85 6.19 -19.92
N TYR A 205 -11.05 6.39 -19.36
CA TYR A 205 -12.18 6.99 -20.08
C TYR A 205 -11.90 8.44 -20.50
N ALA A 206 -11.26 9.23 -19.64
CA ALA A 206 -10.84 10.59 -19.99
C ALA A 206 -9.82 10.61 -21.13
N ALA A 207 -8.90 9.64 -21.17
CA ALA A 207 -7.99 9.44 -22.30
C ALA A 207 -8.74 9.03 -23.57
N PHE A 208 -9.72 8.13 -23.45
CA PHE A 208 -10.62 7.75 -24.55
C PHE A 208 -11.39 8.96 -25.10
N LEU A 209 -11.85 9.88 -24.25
CA LEU A 209 -12.60 11.05 -24.69
C LEU A 209 -11.75 12.16 -25.30
N GLN A 210 -10.42 12.06 -25.39
CA GLN A 210 -9.62 13.13 -25.97
C GLN A 210 -10.05 13.42 -27.43
N GLY A 211 -10.67 14.59 -27.62
CA GLY A 211 -11.23 15.01 -28.92
C GLY A 211 -12.63 14.46 -29.24
N ARG A 212 -13.29 13.78 -28.29
CA ARG A 212 -14.65 13.21 -28.42
C ARG A 212 -15.61 13.84 -27.40
N PRO A 213 -16.89 14.01 -27.72
CA PRO A 213 -17.88 14.46 -26.76
C PRO A 213 -18.24 13.33 -25.78
N ASP A 214 -18.42 13.66 -24.49
CA ASP A 214 -18.96 12.69 -23.54
C ASP A 214 -20.44 12.43 -23.84
N SER A 215 -20.74 11.23 -24.38
CA SER A 215 -22.09 10.84 -24.78
C SER A 215 -22.35 9.38 -24.46
N GLN A 216 -23.63 8.99 -24.37
CA GLN A 216 -24.00 7.59 -24.11
C GLN A 216 -23.44 6.63 -25.18
N ALA A 217 -23.31 7.07 -26.43
CA ALA A 217 -22.71 6.27 -27.50
C ALA A 217 -21.22 6.04 -27.26
N GLU A 218 -20.48 7.06 -26.84
CA GLU A 218 -19.05 6.97 -26.51
C GLU A 218 -18.81 6.10 -25.26
N ARG A 219 -19.69 6.16 -24.26
CA ARG A 219 -19.64 5.25 -23.09
C ARG A 219 -19.77 3.78 -23.50
N ILE A 220 -20.68 3.48 -24.45
CA ILE A 220 -20.83 2.12 -24.99
C ILE A 220 -19.60 1.71 -25.80
N ALA A 221 -19.08 2.61 -26.64
CA ALA A 221 -17.88 2.36 -27.44
C ALA A 221 -16.65 2.09 -26.55
N TYR A 222 -16.51 2.83 -25.43
CA TYR A 222 -15.48 2.61 -24.42
C TYR A 222 -15.55 1.20 -23.81
N MET A 223 -16.72 0.78 -23.34
CA MET A 223 -16.92 -0.55 -22.73
C MET A 223 -16.63 -1.71 -23.70
N GLN A 224 -16.76 -1.47 -25.01
CA GLN A 224 -16.51 -2.45 -26.06
C GLN A 224 -15.13 -2.30 -26.71
N SER A 225 -14.33 -1.35 -26.24
CA SER A 225 -13.05 -1.05 -26.87
C SER A 225 -12.04 -2.18 -26.63
N PRO A 226 -11.32 -2.62 -27.67
CA PRO A 226 -10.20 -3.54 -27.49
C PRO A 226 -8.91 -2.83 -27.04
N THR A 227 -8.90 -1.48 -27.03
CA THR A 227 -7.72 -0.65 -26.72
C THR A 227 -7.90 0.15 -25.43
N TYR A 228 -9.13 0.47 -25.07
CA TYR A 228 -9.50 1.12 -23.83
C TYR A 228 -10.28 0.14 -22.94
N ASN A 229 -10.60 0.51 -21.70
CA ASN A 229 -10.94 -0.42 -20.61
C ASN A 229 -9.75 -1.34 -20.26
N LEU A 230 -8.54 -0.83 -20.53
CA LEU A 230 -7.26 -1.48 -20.31
C LEU A 230 -6.22 -0.38 -20.04
N THR A 231 -5.52 -0.49 -18.92
CA THR A 231 -4.34 0.34 -18.62
C THR A 231 -3.12 -0.57 -18.59
N ASP A 232 -2.25 -0.45 -19.58
CA ASP A 232 -1.07 -1.30 -19.73
C ASP A 232 0.22 -0.50 -19.92
N GLY A 233 1.33 -1.20 -19.86
CA GLY A 233 2.66 -0.63 -19.99
C GLY A 233 3.75 -1.53 -19.44
N SER A 234 4.95 -0.98 -19.34
CA SER A 234 6.08 -1.63 -18.67
C SER A 234 6.48 -0.88 -17.42
N PHE A 235 7.10 -1.58 -16.48
CA PHE A 235 7.58 -0.98 -15.24
C PHE A 235 8.96 -1.53 -14.87
N ALA A 236 9.72 -0.73 -14.14
CA ALA A 236 10.94 -1.16 -13.49
C ALA A 236 11.10 -0.48 -12.13
N MET A 237 11.46 -1.27 -11.12
CA MET A 237 11.66 -0.86 -9.75
C MET A 237 12.98 -1.40 -9.24
N ARG A 238 13.76 -0.58 -8.56
CA ARG A 238 15.09 -0.95 -8.05
C ARG A 238 15.33 -0.31 -6.70
N ASN A 239 15.82 -1.11 -5.77
CA ASN A 239 16.23 -0.67 -4.43
C ASN A 239 15.15 0.17 -3.72
N ILE A 240 13.93 -0.36 -3.62
CA ILE A 240 12.81 0.29 -2.92
C ILE A 240 12.48 -0.50 -1.66
N ALA A 241 12.18 0.18 -0.57
CA ALA A 241 11.57 -0.41 0.63
C ALA A 241 10.20 0.22 0.89
N VAL A 242 9.21 -0.63 1.17
CA VAL A 242 7.94 -0.23 1.78
C VAL A 242 8.00 -0.67 3.24
N THR A 243 7.99 0.30 4.15
CA THR A 243 8.14 0.10 5.58
C THR A 243 6.80 0.40 6.26
N ALA A 244 6.20 -0.62 6.85
CA ALA A 244 5.05 -0.47 7.74
C ALA A 244 5.54 -0.55 9.18
N VAL A 245 5.47 0.59 9.88
CA VAL A 245 5.78 0.68 11.30
C VAL A 245 4.46 0.65 12.05
N PRO A 246 4.18 -0.40 12.86
CA PRO A 246 3.01 -0.36 13.73
C PRO A 246 3.06 0.91 14.56
N GLU A 247 1.99 1.69 14.53
CA GLU A 247 1.88 2.88 15.33
C GLU A 247 2.00 2.44 16.80
N PRO A 248 2.96 2.98 17.57
CA PRO A 248 3.16 2.60 18.97
C PRO A 248 2.02 3.08 19.90
N ALA A 249 0.85 3.42 19.34
CA ALA A 249 -0.15 4.32 19.88
C ALA A 249 -0.62 3.98 21.32
N SER A 250 -0.61 2.70 21.70
CA SER A 250 -1.05 2.27 23.04
C SER A 250 0.01 2.40 24.15
N LEU A 251 1.31 2.42 23.80
CA LEU A 251 2.40 2.42 24.79
C LEU A 251 2.64 3.81 25.41
N ALA A 252 2.37 4.88 24.68
CA ALA A 252 2.43 6.24 25.19
C ALA A 252 1.20 6.64 26.03
N LEU A 253 0.00 6.15 25.68
CA LEU A 253 -1.23 6.46 26.42
C LEU A 253 -1.32 5.71 27.77
N LEU A 254 -0.81 4.47 27.87
CA LEU A 254 -0.64 3.73 29.13
C LEU A 254 0.45 4.35 30.03
N GLY A 255 1.52 4.89 29.42
CA GLY A 255 2.57 5.65 30.13
C GLY A 255 2.08 6.96 30.73
N LEU A 256 1.22 7.71 30.01
CA LEU A 256 0.54 8.91 30.51
C LEU A 256 -0.57 8.60 31.53
N GLY A 257 -1.31 7.51 31.35
CA GLY A 257 -2.36 7.07 32.27
C GLY A 257 -1.83 6.65 33.66
N LEU A 258 -0.71 5.93 33.73
CA LEU A 258 -0.06 5.51 34.98
C LEU A 258 0.73 6.65 35.67
N ALA A 259 1.35 7.54 34.89
CA ALA A 259 1.97 8.75 35.42
C ALA A 259 0.92 9.72 36.02
N GLY A 260 -0.24 9.86 35.38
CA GLY A 260 -1.39 10.60 35.89
C GLY A 260 -1.96 10.03 37.21
N LEU A 261 -2.06 8.70 37.33
CA LEU A 261 -2.52 8.04 38.56
C LEU A 261 -1.51 8.15 39.73
N GLY A 262 -0.21 8.20 39.43
CA GLY A 262 0.87 8.41 40.40
C GLY A 262 0.89 9.81 41.03
N VAL A 263 0.50 10.85 40.28
CA VAL A 263 0.40 12.25 40.76
C VAL A 263 -0.87 12.45 41.62
N MET A 264 -1.98 11.76 41.31
CA MET A 264 -3.21 11.86 42.09
C MET A 264 -3.12 11.22 43.49
N ARG A 265 -2.39 10.10 43.66
CA ARG A 265 -2.20 9.47 44.97
C ARG A 265 -1.27 10.27 45.90
N ARG A 266 -0.29 11.02 45.36
CA ARG A 266 0.58 11.90 46.15
C ARG A 266 -0.14 13.15 46.67
N ARG A 267 -1.11 13.70 45.92
CA ARG A 267 -1.91 14.85 46.36
C ARG A 267 -2.90 14.53 47.50
N LYS A 268 -3.41 13.29 47.57
CA LYS A 268 -4.39 12.87 48.58
C LYS A 268 -3.79 12.43 49.93
N GLN A 269 -2.46 12.40 50.03
CA GLN A 269 -1.73 12.06 51.27
C GLN A 269 -0.90 13.23 51.81
N ALA A 270 -0.90 14.37 51.11
CA ALA A 270 -0.19 15.59 51.49
C ALA A 270 -1.13 16.79 51.74
N ALA A 271 -2.45 16.59 51.66
CA ALA A 271 -3.50 17.53 52.04
C ALA A 271 -4.43 16.88 53.06
#